data_AF-A0A7V2HAX3-F1
#
_entry.id   AF-A0A7V2HAX3-F1
#
_cell.length_a   1.000
_cell.length_b   1.000
_cell.length_c   1.000
_cell.angle_alpha   90.00
_cell.angle_beta   90.00
_cell.angle_gamma   90.00
#
_symmetry.space_group_name_H-M   'P 1'
#
loop_
_entity.id
_entity.type
_entity.pdbx_description
1 polymer ?
#
loop_
_entity_poly.entity_id
_entity_poly.type
_entity_poly.pdbx_seq_one_letter_code
_entity_poly.pdbx_strand_id
1 'polypeptide(L)'
;MSRPNRRAAASAGCLLLLASLNACRKVVPPPVPVRQSSSNWIDLEPGWRIRVVTPIQKSGSYIVKFSPSEARPAKPTTQVRELSDRRLEIAVTADQDFLGYETSFYTVSAHRRGGVVIAFQSATVTIEGASSARSQPVQPLFRLPSRARSVRLLHLLRGSTADHDAAILAARDIVELDRLTTLVQADPSACRDYRDSACQWIPAGIAARPERSVSEQGAQQWVPVR
;
A
#
# COMPACT_ATOMS: atom_id res chain seq x y z
N MET A 1 -64.78 19.41 -44.87
CA MET A 1 -64.50 19.42 -46.32
C MET A 1 -63.37 18.46 -46.62
N SER A 2 -63.63 17.52 -47.53
CA SER A 2 -62.70 16.72 -48.35
C SER A 2 -61.61 15.89 -47.67
N ARG A 3 -61.87 14.57 -47.58
CA ARG A 3 -60.87 13.57 -48.00
C ARG A 3 -61.27 13.04 -49.38
N PRO A 4 -60.35 13.07 -50.35
CA PRO A 4 -60.19 11.98 -51.30
C PRO A 4 -58.68 11.72 -51.53
N ASN A 5 -58.19 10.65 -52.15
CA ASN A 5 -58.79 9.51 -52.78
C ASN A 5 -57.74 8.39 -52.87
N ARG A 6 -58.26 7.17 -52.84
CA ARG A 6 -57.72 5.89 -53.30
C ARG A 6 -56.69 5.93 -54.43
N ARG A 7 -55.66 5.08 -54.31
CA ARG A 7 -55.07 4.24 -55.37
C ARG A 7 -54.71 2.89 -54.69
N ALA A 8 -55.23 1.71 -55.07
CA ALA A 8 -55.02 0.93 -56.29
C ALA A 8 -53.52 0.79 -56.61
N ALA A 9 -52.92 -0.35 -56.94
CA ALA A 9 -53.32 -1.74 -57.08
C ALA A 9 -51.99 -2.54 -57.03
N ALA A 10 -52.00 -3.74 -56.47
CA ALA A 10 -51.72 -4.98 -57.19
C ALA A 10 -50.25 -5.24 -57.61
N SER A 11 -49.71 -6.25 -56.93
CA SER A 11 -49.10 -7.45 -57.54
C SER A 11 -47.59 -7.51 -57.79
N ALA A 12 -47.00 -8.43 -57.00
CA ALA A 12 -46.21 -9.58 -57.42
C ALA A 12 -44.82 -9.36 -58.02
N GLY A 13 -43.81 -9.94 -57.38
CA GLY A 13 -42.52 -10.15 -58.02
C GLY A 13 -41.38 -10.44 -57.06
N CYS A 14 -41.35 -11.69 -56.59
CA CYS A 14 -40.17 -12.51 -56.33
C CYS A 14 -38.78 -11.82 -56.32
N LEU A 15 -38.10 -11.84 -55.17
CA LEU A 15 -36.64 -12.01 -55.07
C LEU A 15 -36.28 -12.29 -53.61
N LEU A 16 -36.21 -13.57 -53.26
CA LEU A 16 -35.58 -14.04 -52.02
C LEU A 16 -34.07 -13.86 -52.17
N LEU A 17 -33.59 -12.66 -51.85
CA LEU A 17 -32.17 -12.41 -51.58
C LEU A 17 -31.87 -12.95 -50.17
N LEU A 18 -31.32 -14.16 -50.11
CA LEU A 18 -30.62 -14.67 -48.94
C LEU A 18 -29.39 -13.78 -48.67
N ALA A 19 -29.60 -12.71 -47.93
CA ALA A 19 -28.52 -11.90 -47.38
C ALA A 19 -27.84 -12.70 -46.27
N SER A 20 -26.71 -13.32 -46.61
CA SER A 20 -25.71 -13.75 -45.64
C SER A 20 -25.17 -12.51 -44.93
N LEU A 21 -25.85 -12.10 -43.86
CA LEU A 21 -25.28 -11.20 -42.87
C LEU A 21 -24.14 -11.96 -42.20
N ASN A 22 -22.96 -11.88 -42.82
CA ASN A 22 -21.68 -12.05 -42.14
C ASN A 22 -21.73 -11.11 -40.95
N ALA A 23 -22.03 -11.67 -39.78
CA ALA A 23 -21.89 -10.99 -38.52
C ALA A 23 -20.43 -10.55 -38.45
N CYS A 24 -20.18 -9.25 -38.62
CA CYS A 24 -18.96 -8.61 -38.16
C CYS A 24 -18.90 -8.85 -36.65
N ARG A 25 -18.35 -10.01 -36.25
CA ARG A 25 -17.84 -10.20 -34.89
C ARG A 25 -16.79 -9.12 -34.74
N LYS A 26 -17.15 -8.02 -34.07
CA LYS A 26 -16.18 -7.14 -33.43
C LYS A 26 -15.29 -8.08 -32.62
N VAL A 27 -14.08 -8.32 -33.11
CA VAL A 27 -13.02 -8.90 -32.31
C VAL A 27 -12.80 -7.87 -31.22
N VAL A 28 -13.41 -8.11 -30.07
CA VAL A 28 -13.09 -7.37 -28.85
C VAL A 28 -11.63 -7.73 -28.62
N PRO A 29 -10.67 -6.80 -28.77
CA PRO A 29 -9.30 -7.09 -28.42
C PRO A 29 -9.33 -7.57 -26.97
N PRO A 30 -8.56 -8.62 -26.62
CA PRO A 30 -8.47 -9.03 -25.23
C PRO A 30 -8.16 -7.80 -24.39
N PRO A 31 -8.80 -7.62 -23.21
CA PRO A 31 -8.51 -6.49 -22.35
C PRO A 31 -6.99 -6.42 -22.22
N VAL A 32 -6.40 -5.29 -22.63
CA VAL A 32 -4.98 -5.03 -22.44
C VAL A 32 -4.73 -5.36 -20.97
N PRO A 33 -3.84 -6.33 -20.64
CA PRO A 33 -3.58 -6.62 -19.25
C PRO A 33 -3.24 -5.30 -18.60
N VAL A 34 -4.02 -4.93 -17.59
CA VAL A 34 -3.75 -3.73 -16.80
C VAL A 34 -2.32 -3.89 -16.36
N ARG A 35 -1.40 -3.11 -16.95
CA ARG A 35 -0.09 -2.92 -16.35
C ARG A 35 -0.42 -2.30 -15.01
N GLN A 36 -0.49 -3.13 -13.97
CA GLN A 36 -0.34 -2.65 -12.61
C GLN A 36 0.91 -1.79 -12.68
N SER A 37 0.76 -0.48 -12.47
CA SER A 37 1.90 0.39 -12.30
C SER A 37 2.67 -0.19 -11.12
N SER A 38 3.70 -0.98 -11.44
CA SER A 38 4.48 -1.82 -10.54
C SER A 38 5.49 -0.97 -9.79
N SER A 39 5.15 0.28 -9.49
CA SER A 39 6.04 1.14 -8.74
C SER A 39 6.15 0.55 -7.34
N ASN A 40 7.39 0.32 -6.89
CA ASN A 40 7.69 -0.16 -5.55
C ASN A 40 7.53 0.95 -4.50
N TRP A 41 6.80 2.00 -4.80
CA TRP A 41 6.63 3.17 -3.94
C TRP A 41 5.20 3.70 -3.99
N ILE A 42 4.85 4.45 -2.94
CA ILE A 42 3.55 5.08 -2.75
C ILE A 42 3.78 6.53 -2.32
N ASP A 43 3.23 7.49 -3.08
CA ASP A 43 3.18 8.88 -2.66
C ASP A 43 2.07 9.08 -1.64
N LEU A 44 2.36 9.79 -0.55
CA LEU A 44 1.41 10.05 0.52
C LEU A 44 0.49 11.20 0.14
N GLU A 45 -0.80 11.02 0.38
CA GLU A 45 -1.82 12.03 0.05
C GLU A 45 -2.51 12.59 1.31
N PRO A 46 -3.01 13.83 1.25
CA PRO A 46 -3.84 14.39 2.30
C PRO A 46 -5.06 13.52 2.65
N GLY A 47 -5.37 13.42 3.93
CA GLY A 47 -6.50 12.62 4.43
C GLY A 47 -6.16 11.15 4.67
N TRP A 48 -4.94 10.72 4.36
CA TRP A 48 -4.44 9.41 4.73
C TRP A 48 -3.87 9.40 6.15
N ARG A 49 -3.54 8.21 6.64
CA ARG A 49 -2.72 8.02 7.83
C ARG A 49 -1.61 7.02 7.57
N ILE A 50 -0.60 6.99 8.42
CA ILE A 50 0.43 5.96 8.44
C ILE A 50 0.26 5.17 9.73
N ARG A 51 0.04 3.87 9.62
CA ARG A 51 0.13 2.94 10.74
C ARG A 51 1.56 2.43 10.83
N VAL A 52 2.18 2.63 11.98
CA VAL A 52 3.51 2.10 12.31
C VAL A 52 3.36 1.01 13.37
N VAL A 53 4.00 -0.13 13.17
CA VAL A 53 4.08 -1.21 14.16
C VAL A 53 5.53 -1.39 14.56
N THR A 54 5.82 -1.19 15.84
CA THR A 54 7.17 -1.25 16.40
C THR A 54 7.23 -2.37 17.45
N PRO A 55 8.05 -3.41 17.26
CA PRO A 55 8.26 -4.43 18.27
C PRO A 55 8.87 -3.84 19.54
N ILE A 56 8.47 -4.38 20.70
CA ILE A 56 9.03 -4.04 22.01
C ILE A 56 9.75 -5.29 22.51
N GLN A 57 11.06 -5.16 22.74
CA GLN A 57 11.92 -6.25 23.21
C GLN A 57 12.64 -5.87 24.48
N LYS A 58 13.01 -6.85 25.32
CA LYS A 58 13.79 -6.62 26.54
C LYS A 58 15.17 -6.03 26.20
N SER A 59 15.76 -6.45 25.08
CA SER A 59 17.03 -5.94 24.57
C SER A 59 16.99 -4.51 24.05
N GLY A 60 15.81 -3.96 23.77
CA GLY A 60 15.65 -2.69 23.04
C GLY A 60 15.84 -2.81 21.52
N SER A 61 16.08 -4.01 20.99
CA SER A 61 16.09 -4.28 19.55
C SER A 61 14.68 -4.19 18.95
N TYR A 62 14.59 -3.92 17.65
CA TYR A 62 13.35 -3.99 16.88
C TYR A 62 13.25 -5.28 16.04
N ILE A 63 14.35 -6.02 15.86
CA ILE A 63 14.38 -7.24 15.04
C ILE A 63 13.90 -8.42 15.89
N VAL A 64 12.67 -8.89 15.65
CA VAL A 64 12.11 -10.05 16.36
C VAL A 64 12.82 -11.31 15.86
N LYS A 65 13.44 -12.04 16.77
CA LYS A 65 13.98 -13.37 16.49
C LYS A 65 12.92 -14.41 16.81
N PHE A 66 12.93 -15.48 16.03
CA PHE A 66 12.03 -16.61 16.24
C PHE A 66 12.86 -17.79 16.74
N SER A 67 12.45 -18.38 17.86
CA SER A 67 13.05 -19.62 18.32
C SER A 67 12.52 -20.77 17.45
N PRO A 68 13.39 -21.66 16.94
CA PRO A 68 12.90 -22.92 16.40
C PRO A 68 12.20 -23.66 17.55
N SER A 69 10.92 -23.95 17.37
CA SER A 69 10.18 -24.86 18.24
C SER A 69 11.02 -26.10 18.52
N GLU A 70 11.06 -26.58 19.78
CA GLU A 70 11.79 -27.78 20.20
C GLU A 70 11.38 -29.06 19.45
N ALA A 71 10.34 -29.00 18.61
CA ALA A 71 10.06 -29.99 17.58
C ALA A 71 10.86 -29.68 16.29
N ARG A 72 12.13 -30.11 16.25
CA ARG A 72 13.03 -30.04 15.07
C ARG A 72 12.44 -30.86 13.87
N PRO A 73 12.57 -30.44 12.59
CA PRO A 73 13.81 -30.01 11.94
C PRO A 73 13.86 -28.59 11.38
N ALA A 74 14.86 -27.84 11.87
CA ALA A 74 15.83 -27.02 11.12
C ALA A 74 15.31 -26.38 9.81
N LYS A 75 14.25 -25.59 9.94
CA LYS A 75 13.80 -24.46 9.12
C LYS A 75 12.70 -23.81 9.97
N PRO A 76 12.49 -22.48 9.94
CA PRO A 76 11.35 -21.88 10.62
C PRO A 76 10.08 -22.59 10.10
N THR A 77 9.52 -23.48 10.91
CA THR A 77 8.42 -24.35 10.50
C THR A 77 7.17 -23.50 10.50
N THR A 78 6.93 -22.83 9.38
CA THR A 78 5.62 -22.27 9.04
C THR A 78 4.65 -23.45 9.03
N GLN A 79 3.92 -23.67 10.12
CA GLN A 79 2.81 -24.63 10.10
C GLN A 79 1.68 -23.97 9.33
N VAL A 80 1.69 -24.16 8.02
CA VAL A 80 0.59 -23.76 7.15
C VAL A 80 -0.49 -24.83 7.28
N ARG A 81 -1.56 -24.53 8.00
CA ARG A 81 -2.81 -25.29 7.85
C ARG A 81 -3.63 -24.65 6.76
N GLU A 82 -3.85 -25.39 5.67
CA GLU A 82 -4.87 -25.07 4.70
C GLU A 82 -6.22 -25.39 5.34
N LEU A 83 -6.89 -24.36 5.85
CA LEU A 83 -8.30 -24.46 6.18
C LEU A 83 -9.07 -24.35 4.86
N SER A 84 -10.04 -25.25 4.65
CA SER A 84 -11.01 -25.12 3.56
C SER A 84 -11.52 -23.67 3.53
N ASP A 85 -11.57 -23.09 2.33
CA ASP A 85 -11.82 -21.67 2.02
C ASP A 85 -10.60 -20.73 1.98
N ARG A 86 -9.46 -21.20 1.44
CA ARG A 86 -8.26 -20.37 1.12
C ARG A 86 -7.67 -19.62 2.33
N ARG A 87 -7.92 -20.08 3.55
CA ARG A 87 -7.40 -19.45 4.77
C ARG A 87 -6.13 -20.16 5.21
N LEU A 88 -5.02 -19.42 5.20
CA LEU A 88 -3.72 -19.87 5.69
C LEU A 88 -3.58 -19.46 7.14
N GLU A 89 -3.52 -20.42 8.06
CA GLU A 89 -3.11 -20.17 9.44
C GLU A 89 -1.60 -20.40 9.54
N ILE A 90 -0.87 -19.43 10.09
CA ILE A 90 0.59 -19.48 10.27
C ILE A 90 0.86 -19.27 11.76
N ALA A 91 1.29 -20.33 12.45
CA ALA A 91 1.73 -20.25 13.84
C ALA A 91 3.24 -19.96 13.89
N VAL A 92 3.62 -18.89 14.60
CA VAL A 92 5.02 -18.51 14.84
C VAL A 92 5.19 -18.17 16.32
N THR A 93 6.26 -18.67 16.92
CA THR A 93 6.63 -18.36 18.30
C THR A 93 7.82 -17.40 18.29
N ALA A 94 7.63 -16.21 18.83
CA ALA A 94 8.73 -15.28 19.08
C ALA A 94 9.64 -15.83 20.19
N ASP A 95 10.90 -15.43 20.18
CA ASP A 95 11.81 -15.76 21.28
C ASP A 95 11.40 -15.03 22.59
N GLN A 96 12.11 -15.35 23.67
CA GLN A 96 11.81 -14.77 25.00
C GLN A 96 12.17 -13.28 25.13
N ASP A 97 12.79 -12.68 24.11
CA ASP A 97 13.15 -11.26 24.10
C ASP A 97 11.94 -10.39 23.73
N PHE A 98 10.99 -10.92 22.96
CA PHE A 98 9.77 -10.22 22.57
C PHE A 98 8.78 -10.05 23.72
N LEU A 99 8.42 -8.80 24.03
CA LEU A 99 7.43 -8.45 25.06
C LEU A 99 6.06 -8.10 24.48
N GLY A 100 6.04 -7.53 23.28
CA GLY A 100 4.84 -7.00 22.67
C GLY A 100 5.13 -6.03 21.54
N TYR A 101 4.19 -5.15 21.23
CA TYR A 101 4.35 -4.19 20.15
C TYR A 101 3.65 -2.87 20.47
N GLU A 102 4.14 -1.80 19.88
CA GLU A 102 3.44 -0.52 19.78
C GLU A 102 2.80 -0.40 18.40
N THR A 103 1.55 0.04 18.36
CA THR A 103 0.93 0.57 17.14
C THR A 103 0.82 2.09 17.27
N SER A 104 1.51 2.81 16.39
CA SER A 104 1.50 4.27 16.31
C SER A 104 0.79 4.74 15.03
N PHE A 105 -0.01 5.79 15.14
CA PHE A 105 -0.71 6.41 14.03
C PHE A 105 -0.19 7.82 13.78
N TYR A 106 0.06 8.13 12.52
CA TYR A 106 0.46 9.46 12.06
C TYR A 106 -0.55 9.94 11.02
N THR A 107 -1.03 11.18 11.13
CA THR A 107 -1.90 11.78 10.12
C THR A 107 -1.10 12.34 8.97
N VAL A 108 -1.63 12.22 7.76
CA VAL A 108 -1.12 12.90 6.56
C VAL A 108 -2.13 13.99 6.21
N SER A 109 -1.78 15.25 6.46
CA SER A 109 -2.67 16.39 6.26
C SER A 109 -2.19 17.26 5.10
N ALA A 110 -3.10 18.02 4.48
CA ALA A 110 -2.71 19.00 3.47
C ALA A 110 -1.85 20.12 4.10
N HIS A 111 -0.74 20.45 3.45
CA HIS A 111 0.09 21.58 3.85
C HIS A 111 -0.44 22.88 3.20
N ARG A 112 -0.47 23.99 3.95
CA ARG A 112 -1.07 25.28 3.49
C ARG A 112 -0.46 25.82 2.19
N ARG A 113 0.81 25.50 1.93
CA ARG A 113 1.52 25.92 0.70
C ARG A 113 1.51 24.82 -0.38
N GLY A 114 0.58 23.88 -0.32
CA GLY A 114 0.53 22.68 -1.16
C GLY A 114 1.39 21.53 -0.61
N GLY A 115 1.01 20.30 -0.97
CA GLY A 115 1.63 19.05 -0.52
C GLY A 115 1.07 18.52 0.79
N VAL A 116 1.88 17.74 1.50
CA VAL A 116 1.51 17.05 2.74
C VAL A 116 2.41 17.40 3.93
N VAL A 117 1.84 17.28 5.14
CA VAL A 117 2.55 17.29 6.42
C VAL A 117 2.19 16.01 7.18
N ILE A 118 3.18 15.40 7.82
CA ILE A 118 3.00 14.21 8.68
C ILE A 118 3.09 14.66 10.13
N ALA A 119 2.11 14.25 10.95
CA ALA A 119 2.11 14.52 12.37
C ALA A 119 1.73 13.26 13.16
N PHE A 120 2.36 13.06 14.32
CA PHE A 120 1.97 12.01 15.25
C PHE A 120 0.54 12.27 15.77
N GLN A 121 -0.28 11.22 15.82
CA GLN A 121 -1.66 11.28 16.29
C GLN A 121 -1.85 10.55 17.62
N SER A 122 -1.43 9.28 17.68
CA SER A 122 -1.62 8.43 18.85
C SER A 122 -0.72 7.21 18.81
N ALA A 123 -0.50 6.59 19.97
CA ALA A 123 0.19 5.32 20.10
C ALA A 123 -0.52 4.44 21.13
N THR A 124 -0.55 3.14 20.86
CA THR A 124 -1.03 2.11 21.79
C THR A 124 0.01 1.03 21.91
N VAL A 125 0.42 0.71 23.13
CA VAL A 125 1.32 -0.40 23.44
C VAL A 125 0.48 -1.59 23.88
N THR A 126 0.76 -2.76 23.30
CA THR A 126 0.19 -4.04 23.68
C THR A 126 1.30 -4.97 24.17
N ILE A 127 1.25 -5.37 25.44
CA ILE A 127 2.20 -6.30 26.08
C ILE A 127 1.36 -7.36 26.80
N GLU A 128 1.64 -8.64 26.57
CA GLU A 128 0.92 -9.77 27.19
C GLU A 128 -0.62 -9.66 27.09
N GLY A 129 -1.12 -9.11 25.97
CA GLY A 129 -2.55 -8.90 25.72
C GLY A 129 -3.16 -7.67 26.38
N ALA A 130 -2.46 -7.02 27.31
CA ALA A 130 -2.89 -5.75 27.90
C ALA A 130 -2.48 -4.58 26.99
N SER A 131 -3.42 -3.65 26.74
CA SER A 131 -3.18 -2.48 25.91
C SER A 131 -3.26 -1.19 26.71
N SER A 132 -2.32 -0.26 26.48
CA SER A 132 -2.29 1.06 27.11
C SER A 132 -1.94 2.14 26.09
N ALA A 133 -2.55 3.32 26.23
CA ALA A 133 -2.26 4.46 25.37
C ALA A 133 -0.92 5.11 25.75
N ARG A 134 -0.25 5.69 24.75
CA ARG A 134 0.95 6.52 24.91
C ARG A 134 0.78 7.87 24.24
N SER A 135 1.36 8.89 24.88
CA SER A 135 1.36 10.27 24.39
C SER A 135 2.42 10.54 23.32
N GLN A 136 3.38 9.63 23.14
CA GLN A 136 4.45 9.71 22.15
C GLN A 136 4.83 8.29 21.68
N PRO A 137 5.32 8.13 20.44
CA PRO A 137 5.77 6.84 19.95
C PRO A 137 7.10 6.43 20.60
N VAL A 138 7.34 5.13 20.79
CA VAL A 138 8.63 4.59 21.25
C VAL A 138 9.76 5.03 20.33
N GLN A 139 9.52 4.96 19.01
CA GLN A 139 10.46 5.41 18.00
C GLN A 139 9.83 6.59 17.24
N PRO A 140 10.37 7.82 17.38
CA PRO A 140 9.89 8.96 16.62
C PRO A 140 10.33 8.81 15.17
N LEU A 141 9.39 8.47 14.29
CA LEU A 141 9.59 8.42 12.85
C LEU A 141 9.07 9.69 12.18
N PHE A 142 9.49 9.92 10.93
CA PHE A 142 9.02 11.00 10.07
C PHE A 142 9.37 12.41 10.56
N ARG A 143 10.58 12.61 11.09
CA ARG A 143 11.12 13.94 11.40
C ARG A 143 11.57 14.62 10.10
N LEU A 144 10.60 15.05 9.28
CA LEU A 144 10.87 15.58 7.95
C LEU A 144 11.18 17.08 8.00
N PRO A 145 12.01 17.61 7.06
CA PRO A 145 12.22 19.05 6.95
C PRO A 145 10.90 19.79 6.73
N SER A 146 10.70 20.93 7.40
CA SER A 146 9.48 21.75 7.29
C SER A 146 9.17 22.27 5.88
N ARG A 147 10.17 22.23 4.99
CA ARG A 147 10.06 22.61 3.58
C ARG A 147 9.59 21.48 2.67
N ALA A 148 9.53 20.24 3.16
CA ALA A 148 9.04 19.09 2.41
C ALA A 148 7.53 19.22 2.16
N ARG A 149 7.10 18.84 0.96
CA ARG A 149 5.70 18.92 0.51
C ARG A 149 5.27 17.65 -0.21
N SER A 150 6.21 16.97 -0.86
CA SER A 150 5.97 15.68 -1.49
C SER A 150 6.69 14.62 -0.65
N VAL A 151 5.95 13.59 -0.23
CA VAL A 151 6.48 12.51 0.62
C VAL A 151 6.10 11.17 0.01
N ARG A 152 7.06 10.25 -0.06
CA ARG A 152 6.94 8.92 -0.66
C ARG A 152 7.41 7.87 0.32
N LEU A 153 6.65 6.80 0.47
CA LEU A 153 7.14 5.55 1.03
C LEU A 153 7.66 4.68 -0.11
N LEU A 154 8.98 4.52 -0.18
CA LEU A 154 9.67 3.64 -1.12
C LEU A 154 9.92 2.30 -0.45
N HIS A 155 9.59 1.20 -1.11
CA HIS A 155 9.94 -0.15 -0.73
C HIS A 155 11.01 -0.65 -1.70
N LEU A 156 12.19 -1.01 -1.23
CA LEU A 156 13.17 -1.65 -2.10
C LEU A 156 12.84 -3.13 -2.27
N LEU A 157 12.85 -3.61 -3.52
CA LEU A 157 12.68 -5.03 -3.83
C LEU A 157 14.04 -5.73 -3.64
N ARG A 158 14.05 -6.79 -2.85
CA ARG A 158 15.26 -7.48 -2.36
C ARG A 158 16.22 -7.94 -3.47
N GLY A 159 17.52 -7.73 -3.23
CA GLY A 159 18.59 -8.59 -3.71
C GLY A 159 19.01 -9.66 -2.67
N SER A 160 18.85 -9.38 -1.36
CA SER A 160 19.18 -10.30 -0.27
C SER A 160 18.16 -10.29 0.89
N THR A 161 18.31 -11.20 1.87
CA THR A 161 17.41 -11.35 3.03
C THR A 161 17.51 -10.24 4.07
N ALA A 162 18.54 -9.38 4.00
CA ALA A 162 18.73 -8.23 4.89
C ALA A 162 17.99 -6.97 4.41
N ASP A 163 17.59 -6.90 3.14
CA ASP A 163 17.25 -5.65 2.45
C ASP A 163 15.73 -5.38 2.33
N HIS A 164 14.95 -5.67 3.38
CA HIS A 164 13.56 -5.18 3.43
C HIS A 164 13.56 -3.71 3.84
N ASP A 165 14.17 -2.89 2.99
CA ASP A 165 14.41 -1.50 3.29
C ASP A 165 13.24 -0.68 2.74
N ALA A 166 12.38 -0.26 3.65
CA ALA A 166 11.45 0.82 3.36
C ALA A 166 12.10 2.15 3.74
N ALA A 167 12.01 3.15 2.87
CA ALA A 167 12.45 4.51 3.16
C ALA A 167 11.30 5.49 3.00
N ILE A 168 11.32 6.51 3.84
CA ILE A 168 10.56 7.73 3.62
C ILE A 168 11.45 8.71 2.90
N LEU A 169 11.03 9.08 1.71
CA LEU A 169 11.63 10.12 0.90
C LEU A 169 10.75 11.35 1.01
N ALA A 170 11.36 12.50 1.22
CA ALA A 170 10.64 13.76 1.34
C ALA A 170 11.36 14.84 0.55
N ALA A 171 10.64 15.62 -0.25
CA ALA A 171 11.22 16.69 -1.06
C ALA A 171 10.30 17.90 -1.15
N ARG A 172 10.84 19.01 -1.65
CA ARG A 172 10.09 20.28 -1.81
C ARG A 172 8.96 20.14 -2.84
N ASP A 173 9.14 19.30 -3.84
CA ASP A 173 8.22 19.06 -4.95
C ASP A 173 8.42 17.65 -5.51
N ILE A 174 7.54 17.25 -6.45
CA ILE A 174 7.53 15.92 -7.05
C ILE A 174 8.77 15.64 -7.92
N VAL A 175 9.32 16.67 -8.58
CA VAL A 175 10.48 16.51 -9.47
C VAL A 175 11.73 16.12 -8.66
N GLU A 176 11.97 16.82 -7.55
CA GLU A 176 13.07 16.47 -6.65
C GLU A 176 12.81 15.13 -5.93
N LEU A 177 11.55 14.80 -5.64
CA LEU A 177 11.19 13.49 -5.06
C LEU A 177 11.49 12.34 -6.03
N ASP A 178 11.16 12.49 -7.31
CA ASP A 178 11.45 11.51 -8.35
C ASP A 178 12.97 11.36 -8.58
N ARG A 179 13.71 12.48 -8.56
CA ARG A 179 15.18 12.46 -8.62
C ARG A 179 15.77 11.67 -7.46
N LEU A 180 15.35 11.97 -6.23
CA LEU A 180 15.81 11.25 -5.05
C LEU A 180 15.40 9.77 -5.09
N THR A 181 14.18 9.47 -5.54
CA THR A 181 13.69 8.08 -5.69
C THR A 181 14.59 7.29 -6.63
N THR A 182 14.93 7.86 -7.79
CA THR A 182 15.83 7.23 -8.78
C THR A 182 17.21 6.97 -8.20
N LEU A 183 17.77 7.95 -7.46
CA LEU A 183 19.08 7.80 -6.81
C LEU A 183 19.08 6.66 -5.77
N VAL A 184 18.08 6.62 -4.89
CA VAL A 184 18.00 5.59 -3.83
C VAL A 184 17.68 4.20 -4.40
N GLN A 185 16.87 4.12 -5.45
CA GLN A 185 16.62 2.86 -6.15
C GLN A 185 17.88 2.31 -6.85
N ALA A 186 18.72 3.18 -7.40
CA ALA A 186 19.96 2.79 -8.06
C ALA A 186 21.07 2.43 -7.06
N ASP A 187 21.12 3.15 -5.93
CA ASP A 187 22.09 2.96 -4.86
C ASP A 187 21.42 3.23 -3.50
N PRO A 188 21.09 2.19 -2.72
CA PRO A 188 20.49 2.37 -1.40
C PRO A 188 21.35 3.24 -0.46
N SER A 189 22.68 3.26 -0.62
CA SER A 189 23.56 4.10 0.20
C SER A 189 23.38 5.61 -0.07
N ALA A 190 22.70 5.98 -1.17
CA ALA A 190 22.32 7.35 -1.46
C ALA A 190 21.18 7.87 -0.57
N CYS A 191 20.54 7.03 0.25
CA CYS A 191 19.53 7.45 1.22
C CYS A 191 20.16 8.22 2.38
N ARG A 192 20.14 9.54 2.26
CA ARG A 192 20.57 10.51 3.26
C ARG A 192 19.85 11.84 3.05
N ASP A 193 20.09 12.79 3.94
CA ASP A 193 19.56 14.14 3.79
C ASP A 193 20.36 14.96 2.76
N TYR A 194 19.63 15.78 2.00
CA TYR A 194 20.17 16.70 1.00
C TYR A 194 19.62 18.12 1.24
N ARG A 195 20.18 19.11 0.53
CA ARG A 195 19.72 20.51 0.63
C ARG A 195 18.25 20.68 0.32
N ASP A 196 17.72 19.94 -0.66
CA ASP A 196 16.35 20.06 -1.16
C ASP A 196 15.45 18.82 -0.93
N SER A 197 15.99 17.77 -0.32
CA SER A 197 15.26 16.53 -0.03
C SER A 197 15.81 15.81 1.21
N ALA A 198 15.09 14.83 1.73
CA ALA A 198 15.45 14.04 2.90
C ALA A 198 15.10 12.57 2.65
N CYS A 199 15.90 11.67 3.23
CA CYS A 199 15.66 10.24 3.17
C CYS A 199 15.88 9.63 4.55
N GLN A 200 14.88 8.91 5.04
CA GLN A 200 14.93 8.23 6.34
C GLN A 200 14.55 6.78 6.15
N TRP A 201 15.48 5.87 6.48
CA TRP A 201 15.17 4.45 6.57
C TRP A 201 14.14 4.19 7.66
N ILE A 202 13.18 3.34 7.37
CA ILE A 202 12.37 2.67 8.39
C ILE A 202 13.27 1.60 9.02
N PRO A 203 13.51 1.65 10.34
CA PRO A 203 14.39 0.68 10.99
C PRO A 203 13.93 -0.76 10.76
N ALA A 204 14.88 -1.67 10.56
CA ALA A 204 14.60 -3.08 10.41
C ALA A 204 13.76 -3.61 11.58
N GLY A 205 12.71 -4.39 11.26
CA GLY A 205 11.74 -4.90 12.24
C GLY A 205 10.57 -3.97 12.54
N ILE A 206 10.63 -2.69 12.13
CA ILE A 206 9.49 -1.76 12.19
C ILE A 206 8.74 -1.79 10.86
N ALA A 207 7.41 -1.88 10.91
CA ALA A 207 6.57 -1.78 9.73
C ALA A 207 5.89 -0.41 9.67
N ALA A 208 5.93 0.26 8.51
CA ALA A 208 5.18 1.49 8.25
C ALA A 208 4.27 1.27 7.04
N ARG A 209 2.96 1.51 7.21
CA ARG A 209 1.96 1.26 6.18
C ARG A 209 1.00 2.44 6.03
N PRO A 210 0.92 3.06 4.84
CA PRO A 210 -0.10 4.04 4.53
C PRO A 210 -1.48 3.40 4.47
N GLU A 211 -2.46 4.06 5.06
CA GLU A 211 -3.87 3.67 5.06
C GLU A 211 -4.72 4.85 4.61
N ARG A 212 -5.73 4.57 3.81
CA ARG A 212 -6.75 5.55 3.41
C ARG A 212 -8.08 5.20 4.04
N SER A 213 -8.87 6.23 4.28
CA SER A 213 -10.24 6.06 4.72
C SER A 213 -11.12 5.70 3.55
N VAL A 214 -11.93 4.66 3.69
CA VAL A 214 -13.03 4.31 2.79
C VAL A 214 -14.33 4.35 3.59
N SER A 215 -15.42 4.73 2.93
CA SER A 215 -16.75 4.63 3.52
C SER A 215 -17.47 3.47 2.86
N GLU A 216 -17.76 2.43 3.62
CA GLU A 216 -18.55 1.27 3.19
C GLU A 216 -19.74 1.14 4.14
N GLN A 217 -20.95 1.10 3.57
CA GLN A 217 -22.20 0.94 4.33
C GLN A 217 -22.38 1.98 5.48
N GLY A 218 -21.87 3.20 5.29
CA GLY A 218 -21.98 4.28 6.28
C GLY A 218 -20.96 4.22 7.42
N ALA A 219 -20.13 3.18 7.49
CA ALA A 219 -19.01 3.10 8.42
C ALA A 219 -17.71 3.58 7.75
N GLN A 220 -16.92 4.37 8.48
CA GLN A 220 -15.60 4.78 8.04
C GLN A 220 -14.57 3.72 8.43
N GLN A 221 -13.91 3.11 7.46
CA GLN A 221 -12.88 2.09 7.66
C GLN A 221 -11.55 2.55 7.08
N TRP A 222 -10.46 2.24 7.77
CA TRP A 222 -9.12 2.45 7.26
C TRP A 222 -8.61 1.19 6.59
N VAL A 223 -8.24 1.29 5.32
CA VAL A 223 -7.71 0.19 4.52
C VAL A 223 -6.31 0.52 4.02
N PRO A 224 -5.39 -0.47 3.90
CA PRO A 224 -4.11 -0.27 3.25
C PRO A 224 -4.25 0.33 1.85
N VAL A 225 -3.29 1.18 1.47
CA VAL A 225 -3.28 1.80 0.13
C VAL A 225 -2.76 0.85 -0.94
N ARG A 226 -2.01 -0.20 -0.57
CA ARG A 226 -1.63 -1.35 -1.40
C ARG A 226 -1.47 -2.59 -0.54
#